data_AF-A0A0F3QKA5-F1
#
_entry.id   AF-A0A0F3QKA5-F1
#
_cell.length_a   1.000
_cell.length_b   1.000
_cell.length_c   1.000
_cell.angle_alpha   90.00
_cell.angle_beta   90.00
_cell.angle_gamma   90.00
#
_symmetry.space_group_name_H-M   'P 1'
#
loop_
_entity.id
_entity.type
_entity.pdbx_description
1 polymer ?
#
loop_
_entity_poly.entity_id
_entity_poly.type
_entity_poly.pdbx_seq_one_letter_code
_entity_poly.pdbx_strand_id
1 'polypeptide(L)'
;MAFRLFKYMLNIAEKHLISHPDSKKFPFIYPLVYSNDHKKYTAPLNLWDLFENSELVKDTWSNNYQLISLRDISDDKLKENPWLAPLQILMKYIHKPNVFDKWQEISGCLATIAASSSGIEYIKSALSYSLTKI
;
A
#
# COMPACT_ATOMS: atom_id res chain seq x y z
N MET A 1 12.55 -19.15 5.42
CA MET A 1 11.29 -19.66 5.98
C MET A 1 10.37 -18.57 6.49
N ALA A 2 10.89 -17.52 7.13
CA ALA A 2 10.12 -16.39 7.64
C ALA A 2 9.01 -15.87 6.69
N PHE A 3 9.33 -15.58 5.42
CA PHE A 3 8.32 -15.11 4.45
C PHE A 3 7.16 -16.09 4.25
N ARG A 4 7.48 -17.39 4.12
CA ARG A 4 6.47 -18.43 3.92
C ARG A 4 5.58 -18.61 5.15
N LEU A 5 6.16 -18.53 6.35
CA LEU A 5 5.43 -18.61 7.61
C LEU A 5 4.47 -17.43 7.77
N PHE A 6 4.92 -16.21 7.43
CA PHE A 6 4.08 -15.02 7.42
C PHE A 6 2.93 -15.14 6.41
N LYS A 7 3.19 -15.66 5.20
CA LYS A 7 2.15 -15.97 4.21
C LYS A 7 1.11 -16.95 4.75
N TYR A 8 1.53 -18.02 5.43
CA TYR A 8 0.60 -18.98 6.02
C TYR A 8 -0.27 -18.34 7.11
N MET A 9 0.30 -17.48 7.96
CA MET A 9 -0.47 -16.75 8.97
C MET A 9 -1.56 -15.89 8.33
N LEU A 10 -1.23 -15.12 7.28
CA LEU A 10 -2.20 -14.30 6.56
C LEU A 10 -3.29 -15.14 5.89
N ASN A 11 -2.92 -16.26 5.26
CA ASN A 11 -3.89 -17.15 4.62
C ASN A 11 -4.86 -17.78 5.63
N ILE A 12 -4.39 -18.12 6.84
CA ILE A 12 -5.26 -18.61 7.93
C ILE A 12 -6.23 -17.51 8.37
N ALA A 13 -5.73 -16.29 8.54
CA ALA A 13 -6.55 -15.13 8.89
C ALA A 13 -7.62 -14.84 7.83
N GLU A 14 -7.25 -14.86 6.55
CA GLU A 14 -8.17 -14.69 5.42
C GLU A 14 -9.24 -15.79 5.39
N LYS A 15 -8.83 -17.07 5.49
CA LYS A 15 -9.77 -18.20 5.55
C LYS A 15 -10.74 -18.10 6.72
N HIS A 16 -10.28 -17.60 7.87
CA HIS A 16 -11.14 -17.38 9.03
C HIS A 16 -12.24 -16.36 8.73
N LEU A 17 -11.90 -15.22 8.12
CA LEU A 17 -12.88 -14.19 7.74
C LEU A 17 -13.89 -14.70 6.72
N ILE A 18 -13.45 -15.50 5.74
CA ILE A 18 -14.35 -16.12 4.75
C ILE A 18 -15.33 -17.08 5.42
N SER A 19 -14.86 -17.85 6.41
CA SER A 19 -15.67 -18.85 7.10
C SER A 19 -16.57 -18.25 8.18
N HIS A 20 -16.28 -17.03 8.65
CA HIS A 20 -17.02 -16.32 9.69
C HIS A 20 -17.27 -14.87 9.27
N PRO A 21 -18.23 -14.61 8.36
CA PRO A 21 -18.45 -13.28 7.78
C PRO A 21 -18.72 -12.16 8.79
N ASP A 22 -19.31 -12.49 9.94
CA ASP A 22 -19.60 -11.52 11.01
C ASP A 22 -18.38 -11.20 11.90
N SER A 23 -17.28 -11.96 11.77
CA SER A 23 -16.07 -11.75 12.54
C SER A 23 -15.28 -10.57 12.01
N LYS A 24 -14.92 -9.63 12.89
CA LYS A 24 -14.04 -8.49 12.58
C LYS A 24 -12.61 -8.69 13.06
N LYS A 25 -12.30 -9.84 13.65
CA LYS A 25 -11.01 -10.12 14.31
C LYS A 25 -10.37 -11.36 13.72
N PHE A 26 -9.05 -11.38 13.68
CA PHE A 26 -8.28 -12.55 13.32
C PHE A 26 -8.14 -13.53 14.49
N PRO A 27 -8.01 -14.84 14.20
CA PRO A 27 -7.66 -15.80 15.23
C PRO A 27 -6.22 -15.55 15.71
N PHE A 28 -5.93 -15.94 16.95
CA PHE A 28 -4.54 -16.00 17.42
C PHE A 28 -3.81 -17.13 16.70
N ILE A 29 -2.62 -16.84 16.17
CA ILE A 29 -1.79 -17.80 15.43
C ILE A 29 -0.44 -17.87 16.11
N TYR A 30 -0.03 -19.06 16.52
CA TYR A 30 1.28 -19.32 17.10
C TYR A 30 2.17 -20.05 16.08
N PRO A 31 3.10 -19.36 15.41
CA PRO A 31 3.88 -19.95 14.33
C PRO A 31 5.09 -20.73 14.89
N LEU A 32 5.10 -22.05 14.67
CA LEU A 32 6.19 -22.94 15.07
C LEU A 32 6.85 -23.58 13.84
N VAL A 33 8.18 -23.71 13.89
CA VAL A 33 8.96 -24.40 12.86
C VAL A 33 9.86 -25.43 13.55
N TYR A 34 9.65 -26.70 13.21
CA TYR A 34 10.53 -27.79 13.62
C TYR A 34 11.60 -28.00 12.54
N SER A 35 12.87 -28.02 12.94
CA SER A 35 14.00 -28.41 12.10
C SER A 35 14.66 -29.64 12.71
N ASN A 36 14.98 -30.62 11.86
CA ASN A 36 15.74 -31.81 12.21
C ASN A 36 17.08 -31.83 11.46
N ASP A 37 17.62 -30.65 11.18
CA ASP A 37 18.85 -30.52 10.41
C ASP A 37 20.06 -30.85 11.30
N HIS A 38 21.02 -31.61 10.76
CA HIS A 38 22.29 -31.89 11.44
C HIS A 38 23.17 -30.64 11.63
N LYS A 39 22.81 -29.52 11.00
CA LYS A 39 23.52 -28.23 11.09
C LYS A 39 22.65 -27.21 11.82
N LYS A 40 23.30 -26.26 12.51
CA LYS A 40 22.61 -25.16 13.18
C LYS A 40 21.77 -24.37 12.18
N TYR A 41 20.53 -24.07 12.55
CA TYR A 41 19.62 -23.25 11.75
C TYR A 41 20.18 -21.84 11.57
N THR A 42 20.37 -21.40 10.32
CA THR A 42 20.92 -20.07 9.98
C THR A 42 19.92 -19.18 9.24
N ALA A 43 18.76 -19.70 8.89
CA ALA A 43 17.76 -18.90 8.19
C ALA A 43 17.13 -17.85 9.13
N PRO A 44 16.68 -16.72 8.58
CA PRO A 44 15.97 -15.68 9.34
C PRO A 44 14.72 -16.21 10.05
N LEU A 45 14.55 -15.81 11.32
CA LEU A 45 13.45 -16.23 12.19
C LEU A 45 12.26 -15.28 12.19
N ASN A 46 12.45 -14.04 11.75
CA ASN A 46 11.39 -13.05 11.60
C ASN A 46 11.37 -12.47 10.17
N LEU A 47 10.27 -11.81 9.81
CA LEU A 47 10.08 -11.24 8.47
C LEU A 47 11.02 -10.06 8.21
N TRP A 48 11.33 -9.27 9.24
CA TRP A 48 12.09 -8.03 9.16
C TRP A 48 13.56 -8.27 8.76
N ASP A 49 14.14 -9.36 9.25
CA ASP A 49 15.50 -9.80 8.92
C ASP A 49 15.70 -10.17 7.44
N LEU A 50 14.64 -10.22 6.64
CA LEU A 50 14.73 -10.40 5.18
C LEU A 50 15.00 -9.10 4.42
N PHE A 51 14.88 -7.94 5.06
CA PHE A 51 15.09 -6.63 4.45
C PHE A 51 16.47 -6.09 4.78
N GLU A 52 17.03 -5.27 3.88
CA GLU A 52 18.33 -4.61 4.10
C GLU A 52 18.33 -3.73 5.35
N ASN A 53 17.21 -3.05 5.62
CA ASN A 53 17.03 -2.23 6.82
C ASN A 53 15.89 -2.79 7.69
N SER A 54 16.21 -3.83 8.46
CA SER A 54 15.26 -4.50 9.36
C SER A 54 14.64 -3.55 10.39
N GLU A 55 15.40 -2.60 10.92
CA GLU A 55 14.92 -1.64 11.93
C GLU A 55 13.83 -0.72 11.38
N LEU A 56 14.07 -0.13 10.19
CA LEU A 56 13.11 0.76 9.55
C LEU A 56 11.79 0.05 9.23
N VAL A 57 11.86 -1.17 8.69
CA VAL A 57 10.66 -1.94 8.33
C VAL A 57 9.90 -2.33 9.59
N LYS A 58 10.60 -2.79 10.64
CA LYS A 58 9.98 -3.13 11.92
C LYS A 58 9.26 -1.93 12.52
N ASP A 59 9.89 -0.76 12.56
CA ASP A 59 9.27 0.47 13.07
C ASP A 59 8.07 0.91 12.22
N THR A 60 8.20 0.86 10.89
CA THR A 60 7.14 1.34 10.00
C THR A 60 5.93 0.39 9.97
N TRP A 61 6.14 -0.93 10.01
CA TRP A 61 5.07 -1.91 9.79
C TRP A 61 4.46 -2.46 11.08
N SER A 62 5.15 -2.35 12.22
CA SER A 62 4.62 -2.81 13.51
C SER A 62 3.81 -1.73 14.25
N ASN A 63 4.03 -0.45 13.90
CA ASN A 63 3.30 0.68 14.45
C ASN A 63 1.99 0.93 13.70
N ASN A 64 1.24 1.92 14.17
CA ASN A 64 0.07 2.41 13.44
C ASN A 64 0.48 2.86 12.04
N TYR A 65 -0.30 2.49 11.03
CA TYR A 65 -0.12 3.01 9.69
C TYR A 65 -0.29 4.54 9.71
N GLN A 66 0.42 5.23 8.82
CA GLN A 66 0.27 6.67 8.66
C GLN A 66 -1.06 6.97 7.94
N LEU A 67 -2.04 7.50 8.66
CA LEU A 67 -3.29 7.98 8.07
C LEU A 67 -3.07 9.40 7.53
N ILE A 68 -3.17 9.57 6.20
CA ILE A 68 -3.05 10.86 5.53
C ILE A 68 -4.45 11.34 5.11
N SER A 69 -4.94 12.41 5.76
CA SER A 69 -6.18 13.07 5.37
C SER A 69 -5.92 14.08 4.24
N LEU A 70 -6.26 13.70 3.01
CA LEU A 70 -6.10 14.58 1.84
C LEU A 70 -6.97 15.84 1.90
N ARG A 71 -8.02 15.84 2.73
CA ARG A 71 -8.91 17.00 2.91
C ARG A 71 -8.18 18.16 3.58
N ASP A 72 -7.24 17.86 4.47
CA ASP A 72 -6.57 18.84 5.32
C ASP A 72 -5.30 19.41 4.66
N ILE A 73 -4.89 18.86 3.51
CA ILE A 73 -3.72 19.29 2.76
C ILE A 73 -4.17 20.18 1.60
N SER A 74 -3.58 21.37 1.45
CA SER A 74 -3.87 22.26 0.32
C SER A 74 -3.41 21.67 -1.00
N ASP A 75 -4.07 22.03 -2.10
CA ASP A 75 -3.71 21.53 -3.44
C ASP A 75 -2.30 21.97 -3.82
N ASP A 76 -1.88 23.17 -3.43
CA ASP A 76 -0.53 23.68 -3.69
C ASP A 76 0.55 22.84 -2.99
N LYS A 77 0.29 22.42 -1.75
CA LYS A 77 1.21 21.54 -1.01
C LYS A 77 1.27 20.14 -1.62
N LEU A 78 0.17 19.64 -2.17
CA LEU A 78 0.17 18.35 -2.89
C LEU A 78 1.00 18.44 -4.18
N LYS A 79 0.94 19.57 -4.90
CA LYS A 79 1.70 19.81 -6.13
C LYS A 79 3.21 19.94 -5.92
N GLU A 80 3.70 20.15 -4.70
CA GLU A 80 5.13 20.12 -4.38
C GLU A 80 5.79 18.78 -4.73
N ASN A 81 5.01 17.68 -4.78
CA ASN A 81 5.46 16.39 -5.29
C ASN A 81 4.71 16.01 -6.57
N PRO A 82 5.25 16.37 -7.76
CA PRO A 82 4.56 16.15 -9.05
C PRO A 82 4.19 14.70 -9.33
N TRP A 83 4.92 13.73 -8.75
CA TRP A 83 4.63 12.30 -8.93
C TRP A 83 3.36 11.86 -8.21
N LEU A 84 3.16 12.35 -6.99
CA LEU A 84 2.02 11.97 -6.14
C LEU A 84 0.82 12.90 -6.32
N ALA A 85 1.06 14.14 -6.76
CA ALA A 85 0.02 15.17 -6.86
C ALA A 85 -1.22 14.72 -7.65
N PRO A 86 -1.11 14.06 -8.82
CA PRO A 86 -2.30 13.66 -9.58
C PRO A 86 -3.18 12.67 -8.81
N LEU A 87 -2.59 11.60 -8.27
CA LEU A 87 -3.34 10.63 -7.47
C LEU A 87 -3.99 11.29 -6.26
N GLN A 88 -3.23 12.09 -5.51
CA GLN A 88 -3.71 12.72 -4.27
C GLN A 88 -4.81 13.74 -4.53
N ILE A 89 -4.69 14.57 -5.56
CA ILE A 89 -5.71 15.57 -5.92
C ILE A 89 -6.97 14.87 -6.44
N LEU A 90 -6.84 13.86 -7.29
CA LEU A 90 -7.99 13.11 -7.80
C LEU A 90 -8.72 12.37 -6.66
N MET A 91 -7.98 11.72 -5.75
CA MET A 91 -8.55 11.08 -4.57
C MET A 91 -9.24 12.09 -3.65
N LYS A 92 -8.66 13.27 -3.44
CA LYS A 92 -9.24 14.35 -2.62
C LYS A 92 -10.61 14.79 -3.14
N TYR A 93 -10.76 14.87 -4.46
CA TYR A 93 -11.97 15.36 -5.12
C TYR A 93 -12.86 14.27 -5.71
N ILE A 94 -12.61 13.00 -5.41
CA ILE A 94 -13.31 11.85 -6.03
C ILE A 94 -14.83 11.83 -5.83
N HIS A 95 -15.34 12.55 -4.83
CA HIS A 95 -16.78 12.66 -4.55
C HIS A 95 -17.44 13.89 -5.20
N LYS A 96 -16.69 14.71 -5.96
CA LYS A 96 -17.29 15.79 -6.74
C LYS A 96 -17.92 15.21 -8.01
N PRO A 97 -19.08 15.73 -8.45
CA PRO A 97 -19.73 15.28 -9.69
C PRO A 97 -18.85 15.43 -10.94
N ASN A 98 -17.94 16.41 -10.92
CA ASN A 98 -17.01 16.66 -12.00
C ASN A 98 -15.61 16.89 -11.43
N VAL A 99 -14.64 16.12 -11.93
CA VAL A 99 -13.21 16.21 -11.60
C VAL A 99 -12.36 16.71 -12.78
N PHE A 100 -12.99 17.07 -13.90
CA PHE A 100 -12.31 17.55 -15.11
C PHE A 100 -11.50 18.82 -14.87
N ASP A 101 -12.04 19.77 -14.09
CA ASP A 101 -11.31 21.00 -13.74
C ASP A 101 -10.01 20.67 -12.99
N LYS A 102 -10.02 19.61 -12.18
CA LYS A 102 -8.82 19.12 -11.48
C LYS A 102 -7.85 18.39 -12.41
N TRP A 103 -8.34 17.68 -13.40
CA TRP A 103 -7.51 17.13 -14.49
C TRP A 103 -6.79 18.24 -15.27
N GLN A 104 -7.47 19.35 -15.55
CA GLN A 104 -6.83 20.51 -16.18
C GLN A 104 -5.75 21.11 -15.27
N GLU A 105 -6.04 21.27 -13.98
CA GLU A 105 -5.12 21.83 -12.99
C GLU A 105 -3.83 21.00 -12.82
N ILE A 106 -3.93 19.68 -12.88
CA ILE A 106 -2.78 18.76 -12.75
C ILE A 106 -2.12 18.42 -14.09
N SER A 107 -2.66 18.90 -15.22
CA SER A 107 -2.16 18.57 -16.57
C SER A 107 -0.67 18.87 -16.74
N GLY A 108 -0.18 19.95 -16.13
CA GLY A 108 1.24 20.31 -16.12
C GLY A 108 2.14 19.25 -15.46
N CYS A 109 1.64 18.53 -14.45
CA CYS A 109 2.38 17.44 -13.80
C CYS A 109 2.39 16.16 -14.65
N LEU A 110 1.39 15.97 -15.52
CA LEU A 110 1.26 14.76 -16.34
C LEU A 110 2.41 14.62 -17.34
N ALA A 111 2.91 15.73 -17.89
CA ALA A 111 4.06 15.71 -18.80
C ALA A 111 5.33 15.18 -18.11
N THR A 112 5.59 15.61 -16.86
CA THR A 112 6.70 15.13 -16.04
C THR A 112 6.56 13.63 -15.74
N ILE A 113 5.34 13.20 -15.43
CA ILE A 113 5.08 11.79 -15.14
C ILE A 113 5.26 10.92 -16.37
N ALA A 114 4.67 11.31 -17.50
CA ALA A 114 4.71 10.57 -18.76
C ALA A 114 6.15 10.35 -19.28
N ALA A 115 7.10 11.20 -18.88
CA ALA A 115 8.51 11.04 -19.22
C ALA A 115 9.21 9.89 -18.48
N SER A 116 8.61 9.30 -17.43
CA SER A 116 9.14 8.10 -16.79
C SER A 116 8.70 6.80 -17.47
N SER A 117 9.49 5.75 -17.25
CA SER A 117 9.24 4.40 -17.76
C SER A 117 7.88 3.81 -17.36
N SER A 118 7.30 4.21 -16.22
CA SER A 118 5.99 3.74 -15.72
C SER A 118 4.90 4.80 -15.69
N GLY A 119 5.19 6.03 -16.11
CA GLY A 119 4.28 7.16 -15.96
C GLY A 119 2.99 7.03 -16.76
N ILE A 120 3.05 6.42 -17.94
CA ILE A 120 1.86 6.20 -18.78
C ILE A 120 0.88 5.23 -18.09
N GLU A 121 1.37 4.14 -17.50
CA GLU A 121 0.54 3.18 -16.75
C GLU A 121 -0.12 3.85 -15.52
N TYR A 122 0.63 4.71 -14.83
CA TYR A 122 0.09 5.51 -13.74
C TYR A 122 -1.03 6.46 -14.20
N ILE A 123 -0.83 7.18 -15.31
CA ILE A 123 -1.84 8.09 -15.87
C ILE A 123 -3.08 7.30 -16.28
N LYS A 124 -2.93 6.14 -16.93
CA LYS A 124 -4.04 5.24 -17.26
C LYS A 124 -4.80 4.84 -15.99
N SER A 125 -4.10 4.44 -14.94
CA SER A 125 -4.71 4.03 -13.67
C SER A 125 -5.50 5.17 -13.02
N ALA A 126 -4.94 6.38 -13.02
CA ALA A 126 -5.59 7.58 -12.51
C ALA A 126 -6.85 7.95 -13.32
N LEU A 127 -6.78 7.84 -14.66
CA LEU A 127 -7.93 8.04 -15.55
C LEU A 127 -9.02 7.01 -15.28
N SER A 128 -8.68 5.71 -15.29
CA SER A 128 -9.63 4.63 -15.00
C SER A 128 -10.28 4.79 -13.63
N TYR A 129 -9.51 5.19 -12.61
CA TYR A 129 -10.03 5.44 -11.26
C TYR A 129 -11.04 6.61 -11.24
N SER A 130 -10.75 7.70 -11.95
CA SER A 130 -11.66 8.85 -12.02
C SER A 130 -12.92 8.59 -12.84
N LEU A 131 -12.84 7.76 -13.89
CA LEU A 131 -13.95 7.48 -14.81
C LEU A 131 -14.90 6.38 -14.30
N THR A 132 -14.43 5.43 -13.49
CA THR A 132 -15.26 4.34 -12.96
C THR A 132 -16.13 4.75 -11.76
N LYS A 133 -15.94 5.96 -11.25
CA LYS A 133 -16.73 6.58 -10.16
C LYS A 133 -17.78 7.57 -10.64
N ILE A 134 -17.74 7.95 -11.93
CA ILE A 134 -18.76 8.75 -12.63
C ILE A 134 -19.80 7.79 -13.21
#